data_AF-A0A8X7VH20-F1
#
_entry.id   AF-A0A8X7VH20-F1
#
_cell.length_a   1.000
_cell.length_b   1.000
_cell.length_c   1.000
_cell.angle_alpha   90.00
_cell.angle_beta   90.00
_cell.angle_gamma   90.00
#
_symmetry.space_group_name_H-M   'P 1'
#
loop_
_entity.id
_entity.type
_entity.pdbx_description
1 polymer ?
#
loop_
_entity_poly.entity_id
_entity_poly.type
_entity_poly.pdbx_seq_one_letter_code
_entity_poly.pdbx_strand_id
1 'polypeptide(L)'
;MSDLRQADPTQYLGNFNISTNGSTSSQRLDIELDTVQSTEFDDINKNHVGIDINSLNSIESASASCFSKTKRKNQSMELLSEESLQVWVDYEISLYSMSQ
;
A
#
# COMPACT_ATOMS: atom_id res chain seq x y z
N MET A 1 -12.72 -13.47 4.88
CA MET A 1 -12.77 -12.31 3.99
C MET A 1 -13.36 -11.16 4.77
N SER A 2 -12.63 -10.06 4.90
CA SER A 2 -13.11 -8.83 5.52
C SER A 2 -14.26 -8.24 4.69
N ASP A 3 -15.34 -7.79 5.33
CA ASP A 3 -16.43 -7.10 4.63
C ASP A 3 -16.00 -5.68 4.28
N LEU A 4 -15.86 -5.37 2.98
CA LEU A 4 -15.45 -4.06 2.47
C LEU A 4 -16.64 -3.16 2.08
N ARG A 5 -17.88 -3.63 2.24
CA ARG A 5 -19.08 -2.88 1.80
C ARG A 5 -19.31 -1.56 2.54
N GLN A 6 -18.65 -1.37 3.68
CA GLN A 6 -18.73 -0.15 4.48
C GLN A 6 -17.45 0.69 4.40
N ALA A 7 -16.54 0.36 3.49
CA ALA A 7 -15.35 1.16 3.28
C ALA A 7 -15.67 2.40 2.45
N ASP A 8 -14.99 3.50 2.80
CA ASP A 8 -15.13 4.79 2.13
C ASP A 8 -14.20 4.86 0.91
N PRO A 9 -14.59 5.59 -0.14
CA PRO A 9 -13.75 5.81 -1.33
C PRO A 9 -12.67 6.88 -1.07
N THR A 10 -11.97 7.28 -2.15
CA THR A 10 -11.01 8.39 -2.15
C THR A 10 -9.85 8.13 -1.18
N GLN A 11 -9.66 8.93 -0.13
CA GLN A 11 -8.50 8.78 0.75
C GLN A 11 -8.52 7.45 1.52
N TYR A 12 -9.67 6.79 1.61
CA TYR A 12 -9.79 5.50 2.32
C TYR A 12 -9.60 4.26 1.41
N LEU A 13 -9.31 4.50 0.12
CA LEU A 13 -8.99 3.50 -0.89
C LEU A 13 -10.01 2.34 -1.03
N GLY A 14 -11.25 2.54 -0.56
CA GLY A 14 -12.27 1.49 -0.56
C GLY A 14 -11.96 0.33 0.38
N ASN A 15 -11.07 0.54 1.36
CA ASN A 15 -10.65 -0.49 2.31
C ASN A 15 -10.99 -0.15 3.77
N PHE A 16 -10.85 1.10 4.16
CA PHE A 16 -11.18 1.57 5.51
C PHE A 16 -12.34 2.55 5.50
N ASN A 17 -12.78 2.95 6.68
CA ASN A 17 -13.61 4.13 6.90
C ASN A 17 -13.10 4.83 8.16
N ILE A 18 -13.64 6.00 8.48
CA ILE A 18 -13.27 6.79 9.66
C ILE A 18 -13.22 5.95 10.95
N SER A 19 -14.15 4.99 11.12
CA SER A 19 -14.25 4.19 12.34
C SER A 19 -13.38 2.93 12.39
N THR A 20 -12.94 2.44 11.23
CA THR A 20 -12.18 1.19 11.11
C THR A 20 -10.68 1.41 10.85
N ASN A 21 -10.30 2.61 10.39
CA ASN A 21 -8.91 3.01 10.21
C ASN A 21 -8.19 3.06 11.56
N GLY A 22 -7.11 2.29 11.71
CA GLY A 22 -6.33 2.16 12.94
C GLY A 22 -6.94 1.22 14.00
N SER A 23 -8.04 0.53 13.69
CA SER A 23 -8.64 -0.41 14.64
C SER A 23 -7.77 -1.66 14.80
N THR A 24 -7.39 -2.00 16.04
CA THR A 24 -6.63 -3.22 16.36
C THR A 24 -7.43 -4.50 16.17
N SER A 25 -8.75 -4.41 15.96
CA SER A 25 -9.60 -5.55 15.60
C SER A 25 -9.52 -5.87 14.10
N SER A 26 -9.00 -4.94 13.29
CA SER A 26 -8.68 -5.22 11.90
C SER A 26 -7.51 -6.22 11.87
N GLN A 27 -7.58 -7.18 10.97
CA GLN A 27 -6.50 -8.13 10.70
C GLN A 27 -6.18 -8.04 9.22
N ARG A 28 -5.73 -6.86 8.78
CA ARG A 28 -5.54 -6.55 7.37
C ARG A 28 -4.11 -6.10 7.12
N LEU A 29 -3.59 -6.58 6.00
CA LEU A 29 -2.34 -6.17 5.39
C LEU A 29 -2.69 -5.76 3.97
N ASP A 30 -2.42 -4.51 3.64
CA ASP A 30 -2.75 -3.96 2.33
C ASP A 30 -1.49 -3.40 1.68
N ILE A 31 -1.43 -3.54 0.36
CA ILE A 31 -0.40 -2.94 -0.48
C ILE A 31 -1.12 -1.91 -1.34
N GLU A 32 -0.84 -0.64 -1.09
CA GLU A 32 -1.52 0.47 -1.74
C GLU A 32 -0.71 1.07 -2.89
N LEU A 33 -1.46 1.61 -3.86
CA LEU A 33 -0.96 2.45 -4.95
C LEU A 33 -1.70 3.77 -4.84
N ASP A 34 -1.19 4.71 -4.05
CA ASP A 34 -1.89 5.94 -3.74
C ASP A 34 -1.52 7.08 -4.69
N THR A 35 -2.57 7.72 -5.19
CA THR A 35 -2.55 8.82 -6.16
C THR A 35 -3.11 10.12 -5.59
N VAL A 36 -3.56 10.08 -4.33
CA VAL A 36 -4.04 11.21 -3.55
C VAL A 36 -2.99 11.47 -2.46
N GLN A 37 -2.91 12.71 -1.98
CA GLN A 37 -2.11 13.01 -0.79
C GLN A 37 -3.06 13.41 0.33
N SER A 38 -3.07 12.59 1.36
CA SER A 38 -3.92 12.67 2.54
C SER A 38 -3.03 13.03 3.72
N THR A 39 -3.00 14.32 4.08
CA THR A 39 -2.15 14.80 5.18
C THR A 39 -2.49 14.17 6.53
N GLU A 40 -3.73 13.69 6.71
CA GLU A 40 -4.19 12.98 7.89
C GLU A 40 -3.59 11.57 8.04
N PHE A 41 -3.03 11.00 6.97
CA PHE A 41 -2.39 9.68 6.96
C PHE A 41 -0.87 9.74 6.82
N ASP A 42 -0.31 10.96 6.90
CA ASP A 42 1.13 11.23 6.78
C ASP A 42 1.73 10.84 5.42
N ASP A 43 0.93 10.90 4.35
CA ASP A 43 1.36 10.59 2.99
C ASP A 43 2.56 11.42 2.54
N ILE A 44 3.58 10.72 2.04
CA ILE A 44 4.85 11.34 1.61
C ILE A 44 4.69 12.21 0.36
N ASN A 45 3.72 11.90 -0.51
CA ASN A 45 3.31 12.67 -1.68
C ASN A 45 2.08 12.00 -2.35
N LYS A 46 1.55 12.61 -3.41
CA LYS A 46 0.39 12.10 -4.19
C LYS A 46 0.70 10.99 -5.21
N ASN A 47 1.82 10.28 -5.09
CA ASN A 47 2.28 9.29 -6.07
C ASN A 47 3.22 8.28 -5.39
N HIS A 48 2.66 7.44 -4.52
CA HIS A 48 3.44 6.54 -3.70
C HIS A 48 2.84 5.14 -3.60
N VAL A 49 3.68 4.20 -3.18
CA VAL A 49 3.29 2.86 -2.80
C VAL A 49 3.51 2.70 -1.31
N GLY A 50 2.61 2.00 -0.64
CA GLY A 50 2.59 1.87 0.81
C GLY A 50 2.30 0.44 1.26
N ILE A 51 2.77 0.10 2.45
CA ILE A 51 2.42 -1.12 3.17
C ILE A 51 1.63 -0.72 4.40
N ASP A 52 0.39 -1.17 4.47
CA ASP A 52 -0.56 -0.78 5.51
C ASP A 52 -0.87 -1.96 6.43
N ILE A 53 -0.86 -1.70 7.73
CA ILE A 53 -1.31 -2.67 8.74
C ILE A 53 -2.41 -2.01 9.55
N ASN A 54 -3.65 -2.43 9.27
CA ASN A 54 -4.87 -1.97 9.96
C ASN A 54 -5.17 -0.46 9.90
N SER A 55 -4.34 0.34 9.23
CA SER A 55 -4.45 1.78 9.08
C SER A 55 -3.84 2.20 7.75
N LEU A 56 -4.32 3.29 7.17
CA LEU A 56 -3.75 3.98 5.99
C LEU A 56 -2.49 4.78 6.32
N ASN A 57 -2.14 4.93 7.60
CA ASN A 57 -0.79 5.35 7.94
C ASN A 57 0.16 4.18 7.66
N SER A 58 0.77 4.19 6.47
CA SER A 58 1.67 3.12 6.07
C SER A 58 2.81 2.92 7.06
N ILE A 59 3.14 1.66 7.32
CA ILE A 59 4.32 1.30 8.11
C ILE A 59 5.62 1.53 7.33
N GLU A 60 5.54 1.53 6.00
CA GLU A 60 6.62 1.84 5.07
C GLU A 60 6.00 2.35 3.77
N SER A 61 6.57 3.40 3.19
CA SER A 61 6.11 3.94 1.92
C SER A 61 7.27 4.51 1.08
N ALA A 62 7.09 4.49 -0.23
CA ALA A 62 8.06 5.00 -1.18
C ALA A 62 7.38 5.67 -2.37
N SER A 63 8.00 6.73 -2.91
CA SER A 63 7.51 7.34 -4.14
C SER A 63 7.53 6.32 -5.28
N ALA A 64 6.50 6.33 -6.12
CA ALA A 64 6.36 5.35 -7.18
C ALA A 64 7.54 5.39 -8.15
N SER A 65 8.16 4.23 -8.37
CA SER A 65 9.28 4.09 -9.27
C SER A 65 9.34 2.69 -9.86
N CYS A 66 9.93 2.57 -11.04
CA CYS A 66 10.16 1.28 -11.69
C CYS A 66 11.66 1.06 -11.94
N PHE A 67 12.13 -0.18 -11.77
CA PHE A 67 13.52 -0.51 -12.06
C PHE A 67 13.73 -0.60 -13.58
N SER A 68 14.53 0.30 -14.12
CA SER A 68 14.92 0.28 -15.52
C SER A 68 16.09 -0.69 -15.74
N LYS A 69 15.83 -1.81 -16.42
CA LYS A 69 16.88 -2.79 -16.77
C LYS A 69 17.98 -2.19 -17.64
N THR A 70 17.65 -1.25 -18.52
CA THR A 70 18.60 -0.57 -19.40
C THR A 70 19.47 0.42 -18.64
N LYS A 71 18.88 1.23 -17.76
CA LYS A 71 19.63 2.24 -16.97
C LYS A 71 20.21 1.69 -15.67
N ARG A 72 19.86 0.46 -15.29
CA ARG A 72 20.28 -0.23 -14.05
C ARG A 72 19.99 0.57 -12.79
N LYS A 73 18.85 1.28 -12.77
CA LYS A 73 18.43 2.11 -11.63
C LYS A 73 16.92 2.27 -11.60
N ASN A 74 16.40 2.64 -10.44
CA ASN A 74 15.01 3.06 -10.30
C ASN A 74 14.79 4.39 -11.05
N GLN A 75 13.68 4.47 -11.77
CA GLN A 75 13.20 5.67 -12.42
C GLN A 75 11.87 6.05 -11.82
N SER A 76 11.69 7.35 -11.55
CA SER A 76 10.39 7.89 -11.16
C SER A 76 9.32 7.46 -12.17
N MET A 77 8.18 7.06 -11.66
CA MET A 77 7.03 6.62 -12.43
C MET A 77 5.80 7.31 -11.88
N GLU A 78 4.86 7.71 -12.73
CA GLU A 78 3.59 8.28 -12.30
C GLU A 78 2.53 7.18 -12.33
N LEU A 79 1.91 6.91 -11.17
CA LEU A 79 0.82 5.92 -11.06
C LEU A 79 -0.40 6.33 -11.89
N LEU A 80 -0.63 7.63 -12.05
CA LEU A 80 -1.68 8.20 -12.91
C LEU A 80 -1.29 8.30 -14.38
N SER A 81 -0.18 7.68 -14.80
CA SER A 81 0.12 7.59 -16.22
C SER A 81 -0.94 6.77 -16.95
N GLU A 82 -1.17 7.07 -18.23
CA GLU A 82 -2.03 6.25 -19.10
C GLU A 82 -1.35 4.94 -19.54
N GLU A 83 -0.15 4.66 -19.01
CA GLU A 83 0.59 3.46 -19.29
C GLU A 83 0.05 2.29 -18.45
N SER A 84 0.03 1.10 -19.03
CA SER A 84 -0.37 -0.10 -18.30
C SER A 84 0.69 -0.47 -17.26
N LEU A 85 0.28 -0.55 -15.99
CA LEU A 85 1.12 -0.97 -14.88
C LEU A 85 0.95 -2.47 -14.62
N GLN A 86 2.07 -3.18 -14.48
CA GLN A 86 2.08 -4.55 -13.98
C GLN A 86 2.74 -4.57 -12.60
N VAL A 87 2.02 -5.10 -11.62
CA VAL A 87 2.45 -5.12 -10.21
C VAL A 87 2.57 -6.57 -9.75
N TRP A 88 3.61 -6.84 -8.96
CA TRP A 88 3.86 -8.13 -8.31
C TRP A 88 4.09 -7.86 -6.83
N VAL A 89 3.53 -8.71 -5.98
CA VAL A 89 3.74 -8.69 -4.53
C VAL A 89 4.28 -10.05 -4.14
N ASP A 90 5.49 -10.07 -3.62
CA ASP A 90 6.14 -11.26 -3.09
C ASP A 90 6.10 -11.22 -1.57
N TYR A 91 5.75 -12.35 -0.95
CA TYR A 91 5.71 -12.51 0.50
C TYR A 91 6.44 -13.79 0.89
N GLU A 92 7.43 -13.66 1.78
CA GLU A 92 8.25 -14.77 2.25
C GLU A 92 7.94 -15.06 3.74
N ILE A 93 7.68 -16.32 4.06
CA ILE A 93 7.56 -16.79 5.45
C ILE A 93 8.82 -17.58 5.79
N SER A 94 9.56 -17.16 6.81
CA SER A 94 10.58 -18.01 7.44
C SER A 94 9.91 -18.94 8.46
N LEU A 95 9.75 -20.21 8.10
CA LEU A 95 9.30 -21.24 9.06
C LEU A 95 10.44 -21.54 10.03
N TYR A 96 10.30 -21.14 11.29
CA TYR A 96 11.12 -21.69 12.35
C TYR A 96 10.73 -23.15 12.58
N SER A 97 11.56 -24.09 12.17
CA SER A 97 11.45 -25.47 12.63
C SER A 97 11.89 -25.52 14.09
N MET A 98 10.93 -25.69 15.01
CA MET A 98 11.29 -26.14 16.35
C MET A 98 11.61 -27.63 16.26
N SER A 99 12.87 -28.01 16.47
CA SER A 99 13.21 -29.40 16.77
C SER A 99 12.59 -29.76 18.12
N GLN A 100 11.69 -30.74 18.12
CA GLN A 100 11.32 -31.44 19.36
C GLN A 100 12.42 -32.43 19.76
#